data_AF-A0AA88MGN3-F1
#
_entry.id   AF-A0AA88MGN3-F1
#
_cell.length_a   1.000
_cell.length_b   1.000
_cell.length_c   1.000
_cell.angle_alpha   90.00
_cell.angle_beta   90.00
_cell.angle_gamma   90.00
#
_symmetry.space_group_name_H-M   'P 1'
#
loop_
_entity.id
_entity.type
_entity.pdbx_description
1 polymer ?
#
loop_
_entity_poly.entity_id
_entity_poly.type
_entity_poly.pdbx_seq_one_letter_code
_entity_poly.pdbx_strand_id
1 'polypeptide(L)'
;MGLGHNCSHAENSCQWVSKLADGGFQFELSHSLSPYAEETTKLEVTAEAFTKRSFRRTTKTFFLREIIKPDSPQIVTCEEVKENLTVNIDPPTSWSTPHSYFRLEHEIEFQFKDNGNVCTTIERSSTTQIPKRISKLRARSRDSLVRSNWSEWTPWKNVTC
;
A
#
# COMPACT_ATOMS: atom_id res chain seq x y z
N MET A 1 5.03 3.55 28.93
CA MET A 1 5.49 4.51 27.89
C MET A 1 4.33 4.71 26.97
N GLY A 2 3.89 5.95 26.77
CA GLY A 2 2.76 6.26 25.91
C GLY A 2 2.94 7.64 25.30
N LEU A 3 2.32 7.85 24.15
CA LEU A 3 2.35 9.13 23.47
C LEU A 3 1.29 10.05 24.08
N GLY A 4 1.70 11.28 24.40
CA GLY A 4 0.86 12.29 25.01
C GLY A 4 0.83 12.24 26.55
N HIS A 5 0.51 13.39 27.14
CA HIS A 5 0.58 13.71 28.56
C HIS A 5 -0.30 12.84 29.48
N ASN A 6 -1.13 11.94 28.91
CA ASN A 6 -2.17 11.17 29.60
C ASN A 6 -1.86 9.67 29.79
N CYS A 7 -0.74 9.14 29.29
CA CYS A 7 -0.39 7.71 29.50
C CYS A 7 0.32 7.44 30.85
N SER A 8 0.08 8.26 31.88
CA SER A 8 0.62 8.10 33.24
C SER A 8 -0.22 7.15 34.11
N HIS A 9 -1.49 6.95 33.77
CA HIS A 9 -2.38 6.00 34.44
C HIS A 9 -2.80 4.92 33.46
N ALA A 10 -2.79 3.67 33.92
CA ALA A 10 -3.02 2.46 33.13
C ALA A 10 -4.48 2.33 32.66
N GLU A 11 -4.96 3.30 31.89
CA GLU A 11 -6.21 3.21 31.16
C GLU A 11 -5.99 2.49 29.82
N ASN A 12 -7.05 1.83 29.34
CA ASN A 12 -7.08 1.02 28.13
C ASN A 12 -6.75 1.80 26.82
N SER A 13 -6.42 3.09 26.90
CA SER A 13 -6.16 3.99 25.77
C SER A 13 -4.72 3.95 25.24
N CYS A 14 -3.79 3.25 25.90
CA CYS A 14 -2.39 3.16 25.45
C CYS A 14 -2.06 1.83 24.71
N GLN A 15 -2.99 1.30 23.90
CA GLN A 15 -2.79 0.11 23.03
C GLN A 15 -2.15 0.42 21.67
N TRP A 16 -1.26 1.42 21.59
CA TRP A 16 -0.56 1.80 20.36
C TRP A 16 0.68 0.94 20.07
N VAL A 17 0.96 -0.06 20.91
CA VAL A 17 2.08 -1.01 20.72
C VAL A 17 1.55 -2.43 20.82
N SER A 18 1.85 -3.25 19.83
CA SER A 18 1.59 -4.68 19.85
C SER A 18 2.88 -5.47 19.63
N LYS A 19 3.01 -6.60 20.31
CA LYS A 19 4.13 -7.52 20.14
C LYS A 19 3.79 -8.51 19.03
N LEU A 20 4.65 -8.59 18.03
CA LEU A 20 4.51 -9.52 16.92
C LEU A 20 5.03 -10.91 17.33
N ALA A 21 4.53 -11.96 16.67
CA ALA A 21 4.86 -13.35 16.97
C ALA A 21 6.35 -13.68 16.75
N ASP A 22 7.01 -12.95 15.86
CA ASP A 22 8.44 -13.05 15.55
C ASP A 22 9.34 -12.33 16.56
N GLY A 23 8.76 -11.73 17.60
CA GLY A 23 9.49 -10.94 18.59
C GLY A 23 9.65 -9.46 18.22
N GLY A 24 9.13 -9.03 17.07
CA GLY A 24 9.04 -7.63 16.68
C GLY A 24 8.00 -6.84 17.48
N PHE A 25 7.99 -5.53 17.28
CA PHE A 25 6.99 -4.61 17.82
C PHE A 25 6.35 -3.83 16.68
N GLN A 26 5.02 -3.74 16.70
CA GLN A 26 4.25 -2.86 15.83
C GLN A 26 3.76 -1.67 16.65
N PHE A 27 3.88 -0.48 16.05
CA PHE A 27 3.46 0.77 16.65
C PHE A 27 2.37 1.40 15.77
N GLU A 28 1.24 1.75 16.35
CA GLU A 28 0.11 2.37 15.66
C GLU A 28 -0.09 3.80 16.14
N LEU A 29 0.11 4.77 15.25
CA LEU A 29 0.06 6.19 15.57
C LEU A 29 -1.06 6.86 14.76
N SER A 30 -1.99 7.51 15.45
CA SER A 30 -3.02 8.33 14.80
C SER A 30 -2.53 9.77 14.61
N HIS A 31 -2.94 10.40 13.50
CA HIS A 31 -2.70 11.82 13.24
C HIS A 31 -3.98 12.53 12.80
N SER A 32 -4.06 13.84 13.01
CA SER A 32 -5.19 14.67 12.58
C SER A 32 -4.89 15.49 11.31
N LEU A 33 -3.79 15.19 10.60
CA LEU A 33 -3.47 15.85 9.33
C LEU A 33 -4.55 15.60 8.27
N SER A 34 -4.86 16.63 7.49
CA SER A 34 -5.79 16.50 6.37
C SER A 34 -5.15 15.69 5.24
N PRO A 35 -5.80 14.64 4.72
CA PRO A 35 -5.27 13.85 3.62
C PRO A 35 -5.27 14.63 2.28
N TYR A 36 -5.97 15.77 2.21
CA TYR A 36 -6.03 16.60 1.01
C TYR A 36 -4.97 17.72 0.99
N ALA A 37 -4.41 18.07 2.15
CA ALA A 37 -3.50 19.20 2.26
C ALA A 37 -2.07 18.78 1.90
N GLU A 38 -1.37 19.67 1.19
CA GLU A 38 0.07 19.49 0.99
C GLU A 38 0.82 19.70 2.32
N GLU A 39 1.65 18.73 2.70
CA GLU A 39 2.40 18.81 3.95
C GLU A 39 3.54 19.82 3.82
N THR A 40 3.45 20.90 4.60
CA THR A 40 4.49 21.95 4.72
C THR A 40 5.55 21.61 5.77
N THR A 41 5.25 20.71 6.70
CA THR A 41 6.13 20.31 7.80
C THR A 41 6.26 18.79 7.86
N LYS A 42 7.47 18.31 8.10
CA LYS A 42 7.73 16.88 8.28
C LYS A 42 7.20 16.40 9.63
N LEU A 43 6.75 15.16 9.67
CA LEU A 43 6.55 14.42 10.91
C LEU A 43 7.89 14.04 11.51
N GLU A 44 7.99 14.13 12.83
CA GLU A 44 9.12 13.64 13.61
C GLU A 44 8.64 12.52 14.52
N VAL A 45 9.27 11.34 14.37
CA VAL A 45 9.00 10.17 15.21
C VAL A 45 10.28 9.81 15.95
N THR A 46 10.24 9.88 17.28
CA THR A 46 11.34 9.48 18.15
C THR A 46 10.98 8.18 18.86
N ALA A 47 11.82 7.17 18.67
CA ALA A 47 11.75 5.90 19.39
C ALA A 47 12.85 5.86 20.46
N GLU A 48 12.45 5.61 21.69
CA GLU A 48 13.35 5.45 22.83
C GLU A 48 13.22 4.05 23.40
N ALA A 49 14.36 3.41 23.62
CA ALA A 49 14.46 2.09 24.23
C ALA A 49 15.41 2.15 25.40
N PHE A 50 14.98 1.63 26.55
CA PHE A 50 15.80 1.53 27.75
C PHE A 50 15.90 0.07 28.19
N THR A 51 17.08 -0.31 28.66
CA THR A 51 17.33 -1.57 29.37
C THR A 51 18.03 -1.25 30.69
N LYS A 52 18.26 -2.25 31.54
CA LYS A 52 19.04 -2.07 32.77
C LYS A 52 20.47 -1.55 32.53
N ARG A 53 21.01 -1.67 31.30
CA ARG A 53 22.42 -1.39 30.98
C ARG A 53 22.60 -0.36 29.87
N SER A 54 21.55 0.04 29.17
CA SER A 54 21.66 0.91 28.00
C SER A 54 20.39 1.71 27.76
N PHE A 55 20.59 2.91 27.22
CA PHE A 55 19.55 3.75 26.65
C PHE A 55 19.87 4.00 25.18
N ARG A 56 18.87 3.87 24.32
CA ARG A 56 19.00 4.13 22.89
C ARG A 56 17.84 5.01 22.44
N ARG A 57 18.18 6.07 21.70
CA ARG A 57 17.24 6.99 21.08
C ARG A 57 17.52 7.05 19.58
N THR A 58 16.47 6.95 18.78
CA THR A 58 16.52 7.17 17.33
C THR A 58 15.39 8.08 16.94
N THR A 59 15.68 9.10 16.14
CA THR A 59 14.68 10.01 15.58
C THR A 59 14.65 9.86 14.07
N LYS A 60 13.45 9.82 13.48
CA LYS A 60 13.24 9.82 12.03
C LYS A 60 12.31 10.96 11.67
N THR A 61 12.65 11.69 10.61
CA THR A 61 11.84 12.78 10.06
C THR A 61 11.46 12.47 8.61
N PHE A 62 10.19 12.63 8.28
CA PHE A 62 9.65 12.29 6.95
C PHE A 62 8.32 13.01 6.70
N PHE A 63 7.93 13.14 5.43
CA PHE A 63 6.55 13.46 5.07
C PHE A 63 5.72 12.17 4.95
N LEU A 64 4.43 12.21 5.25
CA LEU A 64 3.52 11.08 5.06
C LEU A 64 3.57 10.59 3.61
N ARG A 65 3.57 11.51 2.63
CA ARG A 65 3.67 11.15 1.20
C ARG A 65 4.90 10.32 0.83
N GLU A 66 5.98 10.39 1.62
CA GLU A 66 7.23 9.64 1.37
C GLU A 66 7.13 8.18 1.82
N ILE A 67 6.22 7.86 2.73
CA ILE A 67 6.06 6.51 3.30
C ILE A 67 4.80 5.80 2.80
N ILE A 68 4.02 6.42 1.90
CA ILE A 68 2.84 5.80 1.31
C ILE A 68 3.25 4.52 0.56
N LYS A 69 2.57 3.43 0.92
CA LYS A 69 2.59 2.16 0.22
C LYS A 69 1.17 1.61 0.28
N PRO A 70 0.42 1.61 -0.83
CA PRO A 70 -0.90 1.00 -0.84
C PRO A 70 -0.83 -0.50 -0.54
N ASP A 71 -1.92 -1.06 -0.06
CA ASP A 71 -2.10 -2.51 -0.09
C ASP A 71 -2.27 -3.02 -1.53
N SER A 72 -2.18 -4.34 -1.72
CA SER A 72 -2.37 -4.97 -3.04
C SER A 72 -3.78 -4.68 -3.56
N PRO A 73 -3.94 -4.29 -4.84
CA PRO A 73 -5.25 -4.02 -5.43
C PRO A 73 -6.07 -5.29 -5.61
N GLN A 74 -7.33 -5.14 -6.02
CA GLN A 74 -8.22 -6.26 -6.35
C GLN A 74 -8.43 -6.36 -7.85
N ILE A 75 -8.08 -7.50 -8.45
CA ILE A 75 -8.41 -7.79 -9.86
C ILE A 75 -9.86 -8.28 -9.91
N VAL A 76 -10.76 -7.43 -10.40
CA VAL A 76 -12.21 -7.65 -10.33
C VAL A 76 -12.66 -8.55 -11.48
N THR A 77 -12.59 -8.05 -12.71
CA THR A 77 -13.06 -8.77 -13.89
C THR A 77 -12.00 -8.79 -14.99
N CYS A 78 -12.18 -9.79 -15.85
CA CYS A 78 -11.43 -9.96 -17.08
C CYS A 78 -12.48 -10.30 -18.14
N GLU A 79 -12.69 -9.39 -19.09
CA GLU A 79 -13.74 -9.50 -20.11
C GLU A 79 -13.12 -9.55 -21.50
N GLU A 80 -13.47 -10.56 -22.28
CA GLU A 80 -12.96 -10.67 -23.65
C GLU A 80 -13.62 -9.63 -24.55
N VAL A 81 -12.81 -8.76 -25.16
CA VAL A 81 -13.28 -7.73 -26.09
C VAL A 81 -12.43 -7.80 -27.36
N LYS A 82 -13.00 -8.40 -28.41
CA LYS A 82 -12.33 -8.63 -29.70
C LYS A 82 -11.04 -9.44 -29.52
N GLU A 83 -9.88 -8.84 -29.80
CA GLU A 83 -8.54 -9.45 -29.68
C GLU A 83 -7.88 -9.17 -28.33
N ASN A 84 -8.52 -8.39 -27.47
CA ASN A 84 -8.00 -7.97 -26.16
C ASN A 84 -8.84 -8.54 -25.01
N LEU A 85 -8.25 -8.49 -23.83
CA LEU A 85 -8.89 -8.74 -22.56
C LEU A 85 -8.96 -7.41 -21.79
N THR A 86 -10.17 -6.99 -21.44
CA THR A 86 -10.40 -5.84 -20.57
C THR A 86 -10.23 -6.28 -19.13
N VAL A 87 -9.28 -5.68 -18.41
CA VAL A 87 -9.02 -5.98 -17.00
C VAL A 87 -9.43 -4.78 -16.16
N ASN A 88 -10.30 -5.03 -15.19
CA ASN A 88 -10.71 -4.05 -14.20
C ASN A 88 -10.02 -4.29 -12.86
N ILE A 89 -9.45 -3.23 -12.31
CA ILE A 89 -8.68 -3.23 -11.06
C ILE A 89 -9.31 -2.22 -10.11
N ASP A 90 -9.73 -2.72 -8.96
CA ASP A 90 -10.21 -1.88 -7.86
C ASP A 90 -9.07 -1.56 -6.90
N PRO A 91 -9.03 -0.32 -6.36
CA PRO A 91 -8.17 0.03 -5.24
C PRO A 91 -8.39 -0.90 -4.04
N PRO A 92 -7.37 -1.12 -3.20
CA PRO A 92 -7.59 -1.85 -1.95
C PRO A 92 -8.56 -1.08 -1.05
N THR A 93 -9.31 -1.81 -0.21
CA THR A 93 -10.30 -1.22 0.69
C THR A 93 -9.70 -0.28 1.75
N SER A 94 -8.39 -0.41 2.01
CA SER A 94 -7.62 0.46 2.89
C SER A 94 -7.20 1.78 2.22
N TRP A 95 -7.38 1.93 0.90
CA TRP A 95 -6.99 3.15 0.19
C TRP A 95 -7.92 4.32 0.49
N SER A 96 -7.37 5.53 0.41
CA SER A 96 -8.11 6.75 0.69
C SER A 96 -9.20 7.03 -0.35
N THR A 97 -10.34 7.55 0.10
CA THR A 97 -11.47 7.94 -0.75
C THR A 97 -11.68 9.45 -0.72
N PRO A 98 -12.16 10.06 -1.83
CA PRO A 98 -12.64 9.44 -3.07
C PRO A 98 -11.50 9.11 -4.06
N HIS A 99 -11.67 8.04 -4.84
CA HIS A 99 -10.69 7.60 -5.85
C HIS A 99 -10.54 8.58 -7.03
N SER A 100 -11.47 9.53 -7.20
CA SER A 100 -11.32 10.63 -8.15
C SER A 100 -10.18 11.59 -7.77
N TYR A 101 -9.90 11.70 -6.47
CA TYR A 101 -8.82 12.50 -5.90
C TYR A 101 -7.57 11.65 -5.61
N PHE A 102 -7.73 10.59 -4.81
CA PHE A 102 -6.65 9.66 -4.46
C PHE A 102 -6.47 8.60 -5.56
N ARG A 103 -5.93 9.01 -6.70
CA ARG A 103 -5.76 8.15 -7.87
C ARG A 103 -4.54 7.24 -7.71
N LEU A 104 -4.74 5.96 -8.03
CA LEU A 104 -3.65 5.00 -8.15
C LEU A 104 -3.22 4.86 -9.60
N GLU A 105 -1.95 4.51 -9.79
CA GLU A 105 -1.50 3.88 -11.02
C GLU A 105 -1.17 2.41 -10.74
N HIS A 106 -1.45 1.58 -11.74
CA HIS A 106 -1.43 0.14 -11.66
C HIS A 106 -0.32 -0.40 -12.55
N GLU A 107 0.38 -1.42 -12.07
CA GLU A 107 1.27 -2.22 -12.89
C GLU A 107 0.70 -3.64 -12.96
N ILE A 108 0.60 -4.14 -14.17
CA ILE A 108 -0.03 -5.42 -14.48
C ILE A 108 1.00 -6.29 -15.15
N GLU A 109 1.26 -7.44 -14.53
CA GLU A 109 2.14 -8.45 -15.06
C GLU A 109 1.30 -9.64 -15.51
N PHE A 110 1.52 -10.11 -16.74
CA PHE A 110 0.79 -11.22 -17.33
C PHE A 110 1.73 -12.17 -18.05
N GLN A 111 1.31 -13.44 -18.13
CA GLN A 111 2.05 -14.49 -18.82
C GLN A 111 1.30 -14.94 -20.07
N PHE A 112 1.97 -15.02 -21.22
CA PHE A 112 1.39 -15.54 -22.46
C PHE A 112 1.17 -17.06 -22.44
N LYS A 113 0.08 -17.53 -23.05
CA LYS A 113 -0.22 -18.96 -23.21
C LYS A 113 0.78 -19.66 -24.15
N ASP A 114 1.21 -18.94 -25.20
CA ASP A 114 1.92 -19.55 -26.34
C ASP A 114 3.38 -19.93 -26.01
N ASN A 115 4.07 -19.08 -25.23
CA ASN A 115 5.51 -19.23 -24.95
C ASN A 115 5.86 -19.10 -23.46
N GLY A 116 4.88 -18.82 -22.59
CA GLY A 116 5.14 -18.59 -21.17
C GLY A 116 5.90 -17.29 -20.86
N ASN A 117 6.11 -16.41 -21.84
CA ASN A 117 6.79 -15.15 -21.64
C ASN A 117 5.96 -14.26 -20.72
N VAL A 118 6.65 -13.59 -19.79
CA VAL A 118 6.06 -12.64 -18.85
C VAL A 118 6.26 -11.23 -19.41
N CYS A 119 5.19 -10.45 -19.43
CA CYS A 119 5.21 -9.06 -19.84
C CYS A 119 4.49 -8.20 -18.81
N THR A 120 4.88 -6.93 -18.77
CA THR A 120 4.40 -5.98 -17.78
C THR A 120 3.95 -4.70 -18.49
N THR A 121 2.82 -4.15 -18.08
CA THR A 121 2.32 -2.84 -18.51
C THR A 121 1.99 -1.97 -17.30
N ILE A 122 2.14 -0.65 -17.45
CA ILE A 122 1.81 0.34 -16.41
C ILE A 122 0.66 1.21 -16.93
N GLU A 123 -0.40 1.31 -16.15
CA GLU A 123 -1.65 1.96 -16.53
C GLU A 123 -2.14 2.87 -15.39
N ARG A 124 -2.58 4.07 -15.74
CA ARG A 124 -3.15 5.02 -14.76
C ARG A 124 -4.66 4.90 -14.61
N SER A 125 -5.27 4.03 -15.41
CA SER A 125 -6.69 3.76 -15.43
C SER A 125 -6.97 2.48 -14.67
N SER A 126 -8.09 2.45 -13.94
CA SER A 126 -8.61 1.23 -13.30
C SER A 126 -9.03 0.17 -14.33
N THR A 127 -9.25 0.57 -15.58
CA THR A 127 -9.55 -0.33 -16.69
C THR A 127 -8.42 -0.28 -17.72
N THR A 128 -7.90 -1.46 -18.09
CA THR A 128 -6.89 -1.62 -19.14
C THR A 128 -7.29 -2.69 -20.16
N GLN A 129 -6.64 -2.66 -21.32
CA GLN A 129 -6.72 -3.70 -22.33
C GLN A 129 -5.37 -4.39 -22.47
N ILE A 130 -5.32 -5.69 -22.18
CA ILE A 130 -4.14 -6.54 -22.37
C ILE A 130 -4.40 -7.61 -23.43
N PRO A 131 -3.37 -8.24 -24.00
CA PRO A 131 -3.57 -9.28 -25.01
C PRO A 131 -4.42 -10.44 -24.49
N LYS A 132 -5.34 -10.96 -25.31
CA LYS A 132 -6.23 -12.09 -24.94
C LYS A 132 -5.48 -13.41 -24.71
N ARG A 133 -4.29 -13.58 -25.29
CA ARG A 133 -3.51 -14.84 -25.28
C ARG A 133 -2.69 -15.03 -24.00
N ILE A 134 -3.27 -14.74 -22.83
CA ILE A 134 -2.58 -14.83 -21.54
C ILE A 134 -3.14 -15.95 -20.67
N SER A 135 -2.29 -16.64 -19.92
CA SER A 135 -2.65 -17.74 -19.03
C SER A 135 -3.04 -17.25 -17.63
N LYS A 136 -2.32 -16.26 -17.13
CA LYS A 136 -2.51 -15.67 -15.80
C LYS A 136 -1.99 -14.25 -15.74
N LEU A 137 -2.49 -13.48 -14.78
CA LEU A 137 -2.05 -12.12 -14.50
C LEU A 137 -1.99 -11.82 -13.01
N ARG A 138 -1.27 -10.78 -12.63
CA ARG A 138 -1.25 -10.19 -11.30
C ARG A 138 -1.07 -8.68 -11.42
N ALA A 139 -1.43 -7.94 -10.37
CA ALA A 139 -1.36 -6.49 -10.36
C ALA A 139 -0.72 -5.97 -9.07
N ARG A 140 -0.21 -4.74 -9.13
CA ARG A 140 0.16 -3.93 -7.96
C ARG A 140 -0.15 -2.46 -8.23
N SER A 141 -0.22 -1.66 -7.19
CA SER A 141 -0.58 -0.25 -7.29
C SER A 141 0.40 0.64 -6.56
N ARG A 142 0.52 1.89 -7.00
CA ARG A 142 1.16 2.97 -6.23
C ARG A 142 0.39 4.27 -6.41
N ASP A 143 0.67 5.25 -5.57
CA ASP A 143 0.13 6.59 -5.76
C ASP A 143 0.57 7.16 -7.12
N SER A 144 -0.36 7.76 -7.85
CA SER A 144 -0.10 8.27 -9.21
C SER A 144 0.53 9.66 -9.24
N LEU A 145 0.40 10.44 -8.17
CA LEU A 145 0.82 11.84 -8.08
C LEU A 145 2.16 11.96 -7.36
N VAL A 146 2.37 11.16 -6.32
CA VAL A 146 3.65 11.06 -5.62
C VAL A 146 4.32 9.76 -6.00
N ARG A 147 5.63 9.78 -6.27
CA ARG A 147 6.42 8.57 -6.60
C ARG A 147 6.61 7.70 -5.35
N SER A 148 5.51 7.13 -4.84
CA SER A 148 5.47 6.29 -3.66
C SER A 148 6.01 4.89 -3.95
N ASN A 149 6.13 4.08 -2.90
CA ASN A 149 6.45 2.67 -3.08
C ASN A 149 5.28 1.94 -3.74
N TRP A 150 5.60 0.93 -4.54
CA TRP A 150 4.63 -0.02 -5.06
C TRP A 150 4.09 -0.92 -3.94
N SER A 151 2.81 -1.28 -4.02
CA SER A 151 2.22 -2.34 -3.21
C SER A 151 2.90 -3.67 -3.49
N GLU A 152 2.65 -4.65 -2.62
CA GLU A 152 2.93 -6.03 -2.96
C GLU A 152 2.09 -6.46 -4.16
N TRP A 153 2.63 -7.40 -4.94
CA TRP A 153 1.90 -8.04 -6.02
C TRP A 153 0.71 -8.83 -5.48
N THR A 154 -0.41 -8.78 -6.18
CA THR A 154 -1.47 -9.77 -5.97
C THR A 154 -0.93 -11.17 -6.28
N PRO A 155 -1.53 -12.22 -5.70
CA PRO A 155 -1.34 -13.57 -6.20
C PRO A 155 -1.64 -13.64 -7.71
N TRP A 156 -1.02 -14.60 -8.39
CA TRP A 156 -1.36 -14.90 -9.77
C TRP A 156 -2.81 -15.37 -9.88
N LYS A 157 -3.60 -14.68 -10.71
CA LYS A 157 -4.96 -15.04 -11.08
C LYS A 157 -4.94 -15.68 -12.46
N ASN A 158 -5.39 -16.94 -12.56
CA ASN A 158 -5.56 -17.59 -13.85
C ASN A 158 -6.68 -16.91 -14.64
N VAL A 159 -6.49 -16.76 -15.94
CA VAL A 159 -7.51 -16.20 -16.83
C VAL A 159 -8.47 -17.31 -17.22
N THR A 160 -9.66 -17.29 -16.63
CA THR A 160 -10.75 -18.26 -16.89
C THR A 160 -11.91 -17.64 -17.69
N CYS A 161 -11.63 -16.58 -18.45
CA CYS A 161 -12.60 -15.90 -19.30
C CYS A 161 -13.17 -16.82 -20.37
#